data_AF-Q5YT21-F1
#
_entry.id   AF-Q5YT21-F1
#
_cell.length_a   1.000
_cell.length_b   1.000
_cell.length_c   1.000
_cell.angle_alpha   90.00
_cell.angle_beta   90.00
_cell.angle_gamma   90.00
#
_symmetry.space_group_name_H-M   'P 1'
#
loop_
_entity.id
_entity.type
_entity.pdbx_description
1 polymer ?
#
loop_
_entity_poly.entity_id
_entity_poly.type
_entity_poly.pdbx_seq_one_letter_code
_entity_poly.pdbx_strand_id
1 'polypeptide(L)'
;MNCTRPLHQAGFMSATCPTCAWPTPSIVSTHRDVRYLRCLCGTWIVQDRDQVIATAGESAFPPAHTTTDRPTPEEHRAGPPSTEVGSRPGR
;
A
#
# COMPACT_ATOMS: atom_id res chain seq x y z
N MET A 1 -33.19 -14.41 -1.31
CA MET A 1 -32.36 -14.66 -0.11
C MET A 1 -31.71 -16.00 -0.29
N ASN A 2 -30.55 -16.04 -0.96
CA ASN A 2 -29.81 -17.29 -1.15
C ASN A 2 -28.64 -17.23 -0.19
N CYS A 3 -28.74 -17.98 0.91
CA CYS A 3 -27.74 -18.01 1.96
C CYS A 3 -26.48 -18.65 1.39
N THR A 4 -25.46 -17.84 1.12
CA THR A 4 -24.10 -18.29 0.85
C THR A 4 -23.66 -19.15 2.02
N ARG A 5 -23.76 -20.48 1.88
CA ARG A 5 -23.19 -21.42 2.84
C ARG A 5 -21.71 -21.08 2.93
N PRO A 6 -21.19 -20.66 4.11
CA PRO A 6 -19.76 -20.59 4.29
C PRO A 6 -19.27 -22.02 4.10
N LEU A 7 -18.53 -22.27 3.02
CA LEU A 7 -17.85 -23.54 2.86
C LEU A 7 -16.88 -23.62 4.03
N HIS A 8 -17.32 -24.36 5.04
CA HIS A 8 -16.50 -25.26 5.84
C HIS A 8 -15.09 -24.71 6.09
N GLN A 9 -14.91 -24.07 7.24
CA GLN A 9 -13.65 -24.06 7.98
C GLN A 9 -13.20 -25.51 8.24
N ALA A 10 -12.80 -26.21 7.19
CA ALA A 10 -12.23 -27.54 7.25
C ALA A 10 -10.77 -27.36 7.62
N GLY A 11 -10.50 -27.20 8.93
CA GLY A 11 -9.22 -27.50 9.59
C GLY A 11 -7.94 -27.19 8.81
N PHE A 12 -7.90 -26.08 8.07
CA PHE A 12 -6.74 -25.69 7.31
C PHE A 12 -5.71 -25.21 8.32
N MET A 13 -4.67 -26.02 8.56
CA MET A 13 -3.45 -25.51 9.17
C MET A 13 -3.00 -24.36 8.28
N SER A 14 -3.31 -23.16 8.74
CA SER A 14 -3.13 -21.95 7.98
C SER A 14 -1.65 -21.63 8.13
N ALA A 15 -0.90 -21.74 7.03
CA ALA A 15 0.52 -21.47 7.03
C ALA A 15 0.77 -20.11 7.68
N THR A 16 1.60 -20.04 8.71
CA THR A 16 1.93 -18.75 9.31
C THR A 16 2.85 -17.99 8.35
N CYS A 17 2.58 -16.70 8.12
CA CYS A 17 3.45 -15.89 7.29
C CYS A 17 4.85 -15.78 7.94
N PRO A 18 5.94 -16.18 7.27
CA PRO A 18 7.28 -16.10 7.86
C PRO A 18 7.78 -14.66 8.00
N THR A 19 7.15 -13.69 7.33
CA THR A 19 7.54 -12.27 7.37
C THR A 19 6.94 -11.54 8.58
N CYS A 20 5.65 -11.69 8.84
CA CYS A 20 4.94 -10.91 9.88
C CYS A 20 4.26 -11.77 10.96
N ALA A 21 4.50 -13.09 10.95
CA ALA A 21 3.90 -14.06 11.87
C ALA A 21 2.35 -14.10 11.84
N TRP A 22 1.72 -13.55 10.79
CA TRP A 22 0.26 -13.59 10.68
C TRP A 22 -0.24 -15.03 10.49
N PRO A 23 -1.14 -15.52 11.36
CA PRO A 23 -1.47 -16.94 11.42
C PRO A 23 -2.47 -17.40 10.36
N THR A 24 -3.05 -16.49 9.55
CA THR A 24 -4.10 -16.82 8.58
C THR A 24 -3.96 -16.06 7.25
N PRO A 25 -2.96 -16.37 6.41
CA PRO A 25 -2.89 -15.83 5.05
C PRO A 25 -4.08 -16.28 4.22
N SER A 26 -4.59 -15.40 3.36
CA SER A 26 -5.75 -15.67 2.52
C SER A 26 -5.36 -16.51 1.31
N ILE A 27 -6.08 -17.60 1.03
CA ILE A 27 -5.88 -18.38 -0.19
C ILE A 27 -6.39 -17.56 -1.38
N VAL A 28 -5.53 -17.34 -2.37
CA VAL A 28 -5.88 -16.65 -3.63
C VAL A 28 -6.22 -17.65 -4.71
N SER A 29 -5.50 -18.77 -4.79
CA SER A 29 -5.71 -19.82 -5.79
C SER A 29 -5.24 -21.18 -5.29
N THR A 30 -5.77 -22.25 -5.86
CA THR A 30 -5.36 -23.63 -5.59
C THR A 30 -5.22 -24.40 -6.90
N HIS A 31 -4.11 -25.11 -7.05
CA HIS A 31 -3.83 -25.99 -8.18
C HIS A 31 -3.35 -27.35 -7.65
N ARG A 32 -4.25 -28.34 -7.68
CA ARG A 32 -4.02 -29.66 -7.06
C ARG A 32 -3.71 -29.51 -5.56
N ASP A 33 -2.58 -30.04 -5.12
CA ASP A 33 -2.09 -29.96 -3.73
C ASP A 33 -1.40 -28.62 -3.41
N VAL A 34 -1.16 -27.78 -4.43
CA VAL A 34 -0.47 -26.50 -4.30
C VAL A 34 -1.47 -25.37 -4.07
N ARG A 35 -1.24 -24.57 -3.03
CA ARG A 35 -2.05 -23.42 -2.65
C ARG A 35 -1.19 -22.17 -2.73
N TYR A 36 -1.73 -21.14 -3.36
CA TYR A 36 -1.12 -19.82 -3.45
C TYR A 36 -1.87 -18.91 -2.48
N LEU A 37 -1.19 -18.47 -1.42
CA LEU A 37 -1.74 -17.62 -0.38
C LEU A 37 -1.10 -16.24 -0.42
N ARG A 38 -1.83 -15.23 0.06
CA ARG A 38 -1.36 -13.87 0.22
C ARG A 38 -1.57 -13.40 1.65
N CYS A 39 -0.50 -12.88 2.25
CA CYS A 39 -0.56 -12.26 3.56
C CYS A 39 -0.96 -10.78 3.47
N LEU A 40 -1.52 -10.25 4.54
CA LEU A 40 -1.85 -8.83 4.70
C LEU A 40 -0.62 -7.92 4.62
N CYS A 41 0.57 -8.42 4.96
CA CYS A 41 1.83 -7.69 4.79
C CYS A 41 2.30 -7.62 3.32
N GLY A 42 1.57 -8.25 2.39
CA GLY A 42 1.90 -8.26 0.97
C GLY A 42 2.76 -9.43 0.50
N THR A 43 3.28 -10.27 1.41
CA THR A 43 4.05 -11.47 1.07
C THR A 43 3.18 -12.53 0.39
N TRP A 44 3.70 -13.13 -0.67
CA TRP A 44 3.12 -14.31 -1.33
C TRP A 44 3.71 -15.59 -0.75
N ILE A 45 2.86 -16.58 -0.52
CA ILE A 45 3.22 -17.87 0.08
C ILE A 45 2.73 -18.99 -0.85
N VAL A 46 3.60 -19.94 -1.16
CA VAL A 46 3.25 -21.16 -1.90
C VAL A 46 3.35 -22.34 -0.95
N GLN A 47 2.26 -23.09 -0.81
CA GLN A 47 2.12 -24.22 0.09
C GLN A 47 1.82 -25.49 -0.72
N ASP A 48 2.56 -26.57 -0.51
CA ASP A 48 2.24 -27.92 -1.03
C ASP A 48 1.97 -28.85 0.15
N ARG A 49 0.84 -29.56 0.15
CA ARG A 49 0.44 -30.51 1.22
C ARG A 49 0.70 -30.00 2.65
N ASP A 50 0.26 -28.76 2.91
CA ASP A 50 0.40 -28.11 4.22
C ASP A 50 1.82 -27.69 4.63
N GLN A 51 2.79 -27.80 3.73
CA GLN A 51 4.14 -27.27 3.91
C GLN A 51 4.36 -26.02 3.05
N VAL A 52 4.90 -24.96 3.64
CA VAL A 52 5.37 -23.80 2.87
C VAL A 52 6.61 -24.21 2.10
N ILE A 53 6.51 -24.23 0.77
CA ILE A 53 7.60 -24.61 -0.13
C ILE A 53 8.34 -23.41 -0.73
N ALA A 54 7.68 -22.25 -0.79
CA ALA A 54 8.29 -21.03 -1.27
C ALA A 54 7.57 -19.79 -0.73
N THR A 55 8.30 -18.68 -0.65
CA THR A 55 7.77 -17.33 -0.47
C THR A 55 8.29 -16.42 -1.57
N ALA A 56 7.43 -15.55 -2.08
CA ALA A 56 7.82 -14.46 -2.97
C ALA A 56 7.64 -13.13 -2.22
N GLY A 57 8.68 -12.31 -2.28
CA GLY A 57 8.91 -11.16 -1.39
C GLY A 57 7.91 -10.01 -1.51
N GLU A 58 8.14 -9.01 -0.66
CA GLU A 58 7.32 -7.82 -0.47
C GLU A 58 6.88 -7.17 -1.78
N SER A 59 5.58 -6.87 -1.88
CA SER A 59 5.09 -6.08 -3.00
C SER A 59 5.65 -4.66 -2.83
N ALA A 60 6.52 -4.23 -3.74
CA ALA A 60 7.12 -2.90 -3.76
C ALA A 60 6.13 -1.76 -4.12
N PHE A 61 4.82 -1.97 -3.96
CA PHE A 61 3.86 -0.89 -4.10
C PHE A 61 3.96 -0.02 -2.84
N PRO A 62 4.49 1.21 -2.93
CA PRO A 62 4.43 2.11 -1.80
C PRO A 62 2.96 2.29 -1.40
N PRO A 63 2.67 2.46 -0.09
CA PRO A 63 1.34 2.88 0.32
C PRO A 63 0.98 4.11 -0.51
N ALA A 64 -0.19 4.09 -1.16
CA ALA A 64 -0.64 5.24 -1.93
C ALA A 64 -0.52 6.45 -1.02
N HIS A 65 0.44 7.33 -1.32
CA HIS A 65 0.54 8.61 -0.65
C HIS A 65 -0.80 9.26 -0.92
N THR A 66 -1.65 9.37 0.09
CA THR A 66 -2.80 10.27 0.03
C THR A 66 -2.20 11.61 -0.33
N THR A 67 -2.41 12.04 -1.57
CA THR A 67 -2.21 13.41 -2.03
C THR A 67 -3.20 14.29 -1.28
N THR A 68 -2.94 14.47 0.00
CA THR A 68 -3.43 15.58 0.81
C THR A 68 -2.20 16.38 1.20
N ASP A 69 -1.41 16.75 0.20
CA ASP A 69 -0.67 18.01 0.26
C ASP A 69 -1.14 18.81 -0.94
N ARG A 70 -2.30 19.45 -0.77
CA ARG A 70 -2.64 20.61 -1.59
C ARG A 70 -1.79 21.72 -0.98
N PRO A 71 -0.76 22.26 -1.66
CA PRO A 71 -0.15 23.47 -1.17
C PRO A 71 -1.24 24.55 -1.16
N THR A 72 -1.57 25.06 0.01
CA THR A 72 -2.30 26.31 0.15
C THR A 72 -1.51 27.36 -0.61
N PRO A 73 -2.10 28.11 -1.57
CA PRO A 73 -1.43 29.28 -2.11
C PRO A 73 -1.42 30.33 -0.99
N GLU A 74 -0.43 30.27 -0.10
CA GLU A 74 -0.13 31.34 0.83
C GLU A 74 0.42 32.53 0.03
N GLU A 75 -0.52 33.42 -0.32
CA GLU A 75 -0.41 34.86 -0.11
C GLU A 75 0.98 35.35 0.35
N HIS A 76 1.84 35.73 -0.59
CA HIS A 76 2.95 36.65 -0.32
C HIS A 76 3.05 37.74 -1.38
N ARG A 77 2.24 38.77 -1.12
CA ARG A 77 2.60 40.19 -1.09
C ARG A 77 2.94 40.86 -2.42
N ALA A 78 1.96 41.63 -2.90
CA ALA A 78 2.17 42.75 -3.81
C ALA A 78 3.37 43.60 -3.37
N GLY A 79 4.36 43.75 -4.24
CA GLY A 79 5.42 44.74 -4.08
C GLY A 79 4.80 46.15 -4.07
N PRO A 80 5.37 47.10 -3.31
CA PRO A 80 4.89 48.47 -3.31
C PRO A 80 5.03 49.09 -4.71
N PRO A 81 4.13 50.02 -5.12
CA PRO A 81 4.29 50.72 -6.37
C PRO A 81 5.58 51.56 -6.34
N SER A 82 6.37 51.46 -7.40
CA SER A 82 7.53 52.33 -7.63
C SER A 82 7.08 53.78 -7.73
N THR A 83 7.11 54.50 -6.62
CA THR A 83 7.26 55.94 -6.61
C THR A 83 8.70 56.23 -6.26
N GLU A 84 9.47 56.77 -7.21
CA GLU A 84 10.14 58.03 -6.93
C GLU A 84 10.49 58.82 -8.20
N VAL A 85 10.00 60.05 -8.16
CA VAL A 85 10.19 61.16 -9.06
C VAL A 85 11.56 61.80 -8.76
N GLY A 86 12.34 62.06 -9.82
CA GLY A 86 13.20 63.23 -10.01
C GLY A 86 14.29 63.59 -9.00
N SER A 87 15.54 63.69 -9.48
CA SER A 87 16.46 64.79 -9.12
C SER A 87 17.63 64.89 -10.10
N ARG A 88 17.71 66.01 -10.84
CA ARG A 88 18.97 66.55 -11.40
C ARG A 88 19.85 67.02 -10.23
N PRO A 89 21.19 66.95 -10.34
CA PRO A 89 21.94 68.20 -10.53
C PRO A 89 23.14 68.06 -11.49
N GLY A 90 23.60 69.20 -12.02
CA GLY A 90 24.56 69.27 -13.12
C GLY A 90 26.04 69.19 -12.74
N ARG A 91 26.86 69.08 -13.79
CA ARG A 91 28.05 69.89 -14.03
C ARG A 91 28.42 69.83 -15.50
#